data_AF-R9IVA4-F1
#
_entry.id   AF-R9IVA4-F1
#
_cell.length_a   1.000
_cell.length_b   1.000
_cell.length_c   1.000
_cell.angle_alpha   90.00
_cell.angle_beta   90.00
_cell.angle_gamma   90.00
#
_symmetry.space_group_name_H-M   'P 1'
#
loop_
_entity.id
_entity.type
_entity.pdbx_description
1 polymer ?
#
loop_
_entity_poly.entity_id
_entity_poly.type
_entity_poly.pdbx_seq_one_letter_code
_entity_poly.pdbx_strand_id
1 'polypeptide(L)'
;MNTILEQYKDKINGTFSFFDRMIIKGHIRQFFSTSGKGFFLSEQNVLLKDFSAYANQVTARIVSHVENMAVSEKRPLIYLTSSQASKEQAALQLLQDQPVDEGLICILSVVEYCQTLQP
;
A
#
# COMPACT_ATOMS: atom_id res chain seq x y z
N MET A 1 -2.53 -7.49 36.53
CA MET A 1 -2.88 -6.67 35.36
C MET A 1 -2.91 -7.63 34.19
N ASN A 2 -4.08 -7.92 33.63
CA ASN A 2 -4.17 -8.92 32.57
C ASN A 2 -3.52 -8.38 31.31
N THR A 3 -2.71 -9.20 30.65
CA THR A 3 -2.11 -8.82 29.36
C THR A 3 -3.20 -8.74 28.29
N ILE A 4 -2.94 -7.99 27.22
CA ILE A 4 -3.86 -7.92 26.07
C ILE A 4 -4.14 -9.33 25.50
N LEU A 5 -3.16 -10.23 25.61
CA LEU A 5 -3.27 -11.64 25.21
C LEU A 5 -4.30 -12.39 26.06
N GLU A 6 -4.30 -12.17 27.37
CA GLU A 6 -5.26 -12.81 28.29
C GLU A 6 -6.66 -12.22 28.15
N GLN A 7 -6.75 -10.89 28.00
CA GLN A 7 -8.03 -10.19 27.88
C GLN A 7 -8.80 -10.57 26.60
N TYR A 8 -8.10 -10.88 25.52
CA TYR A 8 -8.69 -11.15 24.21
C TYR A 8 -8.40 -12.56 23.69
N LYS A 9 -8.06 -13.51 24.57
CA LYS A 9 -7.66 -14.88 24.18
C LYS A 9 -8.64 -15.57 23.23
N ASP A 10 -9.94 -15.35 23.42
CA ASP A 10 -11.00 -16.00 22.63
C ASP A 10 -11.18 -15.35 21.24
N LYS A 11 -10.53 -14.20 21.00
CA LYS A 11 -10.51 -13.48 19.71
C LYS A 11 -9.17 -13.62 18.98
N ILE A 12 -8.16 -14.23 19.61
CA ILE A 12 -6.82 -14.37 19.05
C ILE A 12 -6.68 -15.78 18.47
N ASN A 13 -6.57 -15.88 17.14
CA ASN A 13 -6.36 -17.17 16.48
C ASN A 13 -4.93 -17.72 16.65
N GLY A 14 -3.97 -16.86 17.00
CA GLY A 14 -2.58 -17.25 17.23
C GLY A 14 -1.66 -16.04 17.46
N THR A 15 -0.48 -16.29 18.01
CA THR A 15 0.56 -15.28 18.25
C THR A 15 1.79 -15.62 17.42
N PHE A 16 2.37 -14.61 16.76
CA PHE A 16 3.65 -14.75 16.09
C PHE A 16 4.71 -13.92 16.82
N SER A 17 5.85 -14.55 17.13
CA SER A 17 7.00 -13.90 17.79
C SER A 17 8.23 -14.03 16.90
N PHE A 18 8.93 -12.92 16.67
CA PHE A 18 10.11 -12.87 15.81
C PHE A 18 11.22 -12.06 16.46
N PHE A 19 12.47 -12.32 16.05
CA PHE A 19 13.65 -11.67 16.61
C PHE A 19 13.86 -10.23 16.12
N ASP A 20 13.37 -9.89 14.92
CA ASP A 20 13.56 -8.55 14.31
C ASP A 20 12.29 -8.05 13.61
N ARG A 21 12.02 -8.43 12.35
CA ARG A 21 10.88 -7.91 11.57
C ARG A 21 10.03 -9.01 10.94
N MET A 22 8.70 -8.81 10.96
CA MET A 22 7.73 -9.59 10.20
C MET A 22 7.20 -8.76 9.02
N ILE A 23 7.33 -9.28 7.80
CA ILE A 23 6.69 -8.69 6.61
C ILE A 23 5.45 -9.53 6.29
N ILE A 24 4.26 -8.94 6.42
CA ILE A 24 3.01 -9.56 6.01
C ILE A 24 2.71 -9.13 4.57
N LYS A 25 2.58 -10.09 3.66
CA LYS A 25 2.21 -9.83 2.26
C LYS A 25 0.82 -10.40 1.96
N GLY A 26 -0.12 -9.52 1.65
CA GLY A 26 -1.41 -9.89 1.08
C GLY A 26 -1.34 -9.91 -0.45
N HIS A 27 -1.99 -10.88 -1.08
CA HIS A 27 -2.11 -10.94 -2.53
C HIS A 27 -3.59 -10.99 -2.94
N ILE A 28 -4.01 -10.08 -3.83
CA ILE A 28 -5.33 -10.13 -4.47
C ILE A 28 -5.24 -11.08 -5.66
N ARG A 29 -5.34 -12.39 -5.39
CA ARG A 29 -5.09 -13.46 -6.38
C ARG A 29 -5.97 -13.34 -7.63
N GLN A 30 -7.18 -12.79 -7.51
CA GLN A 30 -8.09 -12.59 -8.63
C GLN A 30 -7.48 -11.69 -9.73
N PHE A 31 -6.54 -10.81 -9.39
CA PHE A 31 -5.87 -9.95 -10.37
C PHE A 31 -4.66 -10.60 -11.05
N PHE A 32 -4.35 -11.86 -10.74
CA PHE A 32 -3.20 -12.54 -11.35
C PHE A 32 -3.56 -13.22 -12.68
N SER A 33 -4.85 -13.40 -12.99
CA SER A 33 -5.31 -13.95 -14.26
C SER A 33 -6.13 -12.94 -15.06
N THR A 34 -6.10 -13.05 -16.38
CA THR A 34 -6.95 -12.24 -17.28
C THR A 34 -8.44 -12.46 -16.98
N SER A 35 -8.83 -13.70 -16.70
CA SER A 35 -10.22 -14.04 -16.35
C SER A 35 -10.69 -13.37 -15.05
N GLY A 36 -9.85 -13.32 -14.03
CA GLY A 36 -10.20 -12.70 -12.76
C GLY A 36 -10.23 -11.16 -12.84
N LYS A 37 -9.33 -10.55 -13.63
CA LYS A 37 -9.42 -9.12 -13.97
C LYS A 37 -10.73 -8.81 -14.70
N GLY A 38 -11.11 -9.63 -15.68
CA GLY A 38 -12.37 -9.50 -16.42
C GLY A 38 -13.61 -9.67 -15.53
N PHE A 39 -13.59 -10.66 -14.64
CA PHE A 39 -14.65 -10.89 -13.66
C PHE A 39 -14.85 -9.66 -12.75
N PHE A 40 -13.75 -9.12 -12.20
CA PHE A 40 -13.81 -7.92 -11.38
C PHE A 40 -14.41 -6.72 -12.12
N LEU A 41 -13.97 -6.45 -13.35
CA LEU A 41 -14.52 -5.36 -14.15
C LEU A 41 -16.01 -5.57 -14.44
N SER A 42 -16.44 -6.81 -14.69
CA SER A 42 -17.85 -7.16 -14.86
C SER A 42 -18.66 -6.88 -13.58
N GLU A 43 -18.16 -7.26 -12.41
CA GLU A 43 -18.82 -6.96 -11.13
C GLU A 43 -18.93 -5.46 -10.87
N GLN A 44 -17.92 -4.68 -11.29
CA GLN A 44 -17.93 -3.23 -11.20
C GLN A 44 -18.71 -2.53 -12.33
N ASN A 45 -19.32 -3.29 -13.26
CA ASN A 45 -20.00 -2.77 -14.45
C ASN A 45 -19.10 -1.85 -15.32
N VAL A 46 -17.82 -2.16 -15.40
CA VAL A 46 -16.82 -1.43 -16.20
C VAL A 46 -16.55 -2.20 -17.48
N LEU A 47 -16.84 -1.60 -18.63
CA LEU A 47 -16.50 -2.18 -19.93
C LEU A 47 -14.99 -2.09 -20.17
N LEU A 48 -14.42 -3.05 -20.92
CA LEU A 48 -12.98 -3.06 -21.24
C LEU A 48 -12.52 -1.77 -21.93
N LYS A 49 -13.34 -1.18 -22.81
CA LYS A 49 -13.05 0.10 -23.46
C LYS A 49 -12.96 1.29 -22.48
N ASP A 50 -13.62 1.18 -21.33
CA ASP A 50 -13.70 2.21 -20.30
C ASP A 50 -12.68 1.98 -19.17
N PHE A 51 -11.90 0.89 -19.24
CA PHE A 51 -10.92 0.50 -18.22
C PHE A 51 -9.91 1.61 -17.92
N SER A 52 -9.37 2.27 -18.95
CA SER A 52 -8.36 3.33 -18.76
C SER A 52 -8.93 4.50 -17.95
N ALA A 53 -10.15 4.94 -18.27
CA ALA A 53 -10.82 6.01 -17.53
C ALA A 53 -11.10 5.61 -16.08
N TYR A 54 -11.59 4.39 -15.86
CA TYR A 54 -11.82 3.84 -14.53
C TYR A 54 -10.53 3.77 -13.71
N ALA A 55 -9.45 3.20 -14.26
CA ALA A 55 -8.17 3.05 -13.57
C ALA A 55 -7.57 4.42 -13.19
N ASN A 56 -7.65 5.41 -14.07
CA ASN A 56 -7.20 6.77 -13.79
C ASN A 56 -8.02 7.43 -12.67
N GLN A 57 -9.34 7.24 -12.67
CA GLN A 57 -10.20 7.76 -11.60
C GLN A 57 -9.86 7.15 -10.24
N VAL A 58 -9.68 5.83 -10.18
CA VAL A 58 -9.30 5.12 -8.94
C VAL A 58 -7.91 5.57 -8.48
N THR A 59 -6.95 5.67 -9.40
CA THR A 59 -5.59 6.15 -9.11
C THR A 59 -5.62 7.56 -8.53
N ALA A 60 -6.34 8.49 -9.17
CA ALA A 60 -6.46 9.86 -8.70
C ALA A 60 -7.04 9.92 -7.27
N ARG A 61 -8.07 9.12 -6.96
CA ARG A 61 -8.65 9.07 -5.60
C ARG A 61 -7.64 8.60 -4.57
N ILE A 62 -6.85 7.57 -4.88
CA ILE A 62 -5.82 7.04 -3.98
C ILE A 62 -4.71 8.08 -3.78
N VAL A 63 -4.21 8.66 -4.87
CA VAL A 63 -3.15 9.67 -4.83
C VAL A 63 -3.59 10.88 -4.01
N SER A 64 -4.77 11.44 -4.27
CA SER A 64 -5.27 12.59 -3.51
C SER A 64 -5.46 12.27 -2.03
N HIS A 65 -5.90 11.06 -1.68
CA HIS A 65 -6.01 10.65 -0.28
C HIS A 65 -4.64 10.60 0.40
N VAL A 66 -3.64 10.03 -0.27
CA VAL A 66 -2.26 9.91 0.23
C VAL A 66 -1.60 11.29 0.34
N GLU A 67 -1.81 12.19 -0.62
CA GLU A 67 -1.34 13.58 -0.56
C GLU A 67 -1.96 14.34 0.62
N ASN A 68 -3.27 14.20 0.83
CA ASN A 68 -3.94 14.80 1.98
C ASN A 68 -3.42 14.23 3.32
N MET A 69 -3.12 12.93 3.36
CA MET A 69 -2.50 12.28 4.52
C MET A 69 -1.13 12.89 4.83
N ALA A 70 -0.25 13.02 3.82
CA ALA A 70 1.06 13.67 3.96
C ALA A 70 0.94 15.08 4.56
N VAL A 71 0.01 15.89 4.05
CA VAL A 71 -0.24 17.25 4.55
C VAL A 71 -0.75 17.24 5.99
N SER A 72 -1.74 16.39 6.29
CA SER A 72 -2.37 16.31 7.61
C SER A 72 -1.40 15.87 8.70
N GLU A 73 -0.52 14.93 8.39
CA GLU A 73 0.49 14.40 9.31
C GLU A 73 1.80 15.21 9.27
N LYS A 74 1.88 16.23 8.40
CA LYS A 74 3.06 17.06 8.15
C LYS A 74 4.30 16.22 7.81
N ARG A 75 4.10 15.20 6.95
CA ARG A 75 5.14 14.27 6.51
C ARG A 75 5.53 14.48 5.05
N PRO A 76 6.79 14.22 4.68
CA PRO A 76 7.25 14.45 3.33
C PRO A 76 6.66 13.42 2.36
N LEU A 77 6.24 13.90 1.19
CA LEU A 77 5.98 13.11 0.00
C LEU A 77 7.14 13.31 -0.97
N ILE A 78 7.87 12.23 -1.28
CA ILE A 78 9.11 12.29 -2.07
C ILE A 78 8.97 11.42 -3.31
N TYR A 79 9.32 12.00 -4.46
CA TYR A 79 9.43 11.26 -5.71
C TYR A 79 10.82 10.62 -5.84
N LEU A 80 10.86 9.30 -5.97
CA LEU A 80 12.07 8.54 -6.28
C LEU A 80 12.26 8.47 -7.78
N THR A 81 13.42 8.92 -8.25
CA THR A 81 13.75 8.98 -9.68
C THR A 81 14.09 7.61 -10.29
N SER A 82 14.39 6.61 -9.46
CA SER A 82 14.76 5.27 -9.89
C SER A 82 13.98 4.21 -9.11
N SER A 83 13.46 3.22 -9.82
CA SER A 83 12.84 2.02 -9.23
C SER A 83 13.84 1.12 -8.50
N GLN A 84 15.14 1.29 -8.76
CA GLN A 84 16.22 0.58 -8.06
C GLN A 84 16.59 1.24 -6.73
N ALA A 85 16.12 2.46 -6.47
CA ALA A 85 16.37 3.13 -5.20
C ALA A 85 15.71 2.33 -4.06
N SER A 86 16.49 2.08 -2.99
CA SER A 86 15.97 1.36 -1.83
C SER A 86 14.95 2.23 -1.08
N LYS A 87 13.68 1.84 -1.15
CA LYS A 87 12.57 2.51 -0.46
C LYS A 87 12.76 2.50 1.06
N GLU A 88 13.30 1.40 1.59
CA GLU A 88 13.60 1.27 3.02
C GLU A 88 14.70 2.25 3.44
N GLN A 89 15.81 2.31 2.71
CA GLN A 89 16.90 3.23 3.05
C GLN A 89 16.44 4.69 2.95
N ALA A 90 15.64 5.04 1.93
CA ALA A 90 15.05 6.36 1.81
C ALA A 90 14.17 6.72 3.02
N ALA A 91 13.29 5.81 3.45
CA ALA A 91 12.46 6.02 4.63
C ALA A 91 13.28 6.11 5.92
N LEU A 92 14.33 5.29 6.09
CA LEU A 92 15.19 5.32 7.27
C LEU A 92 16.02 6.60 7.36
N GLN A 93 16.52 7.12 6.24
CA GLN A 93 17.21 8.40 6.20
C GLN A 93 16.27 9.54 6.62
N LEU A 94 15.04 9.54 6.10
CA LEU A 94 14.03 10.55 6.48
C LEU A 94 13.63 10.44 7.96
N LEU A 95 13.58 9.24 8.51
CA LEU A 95 13.33 9.05 9.94
C LEU A 95 14.48 9.61 10.80
N GLN A 96 15.74 9.48 10.35
CA GLN A 96 16.89 10.07 11.05
C GLN A 96 16.86 11.60 10.99
N ASP A 97 16.52 12.16 9.82
CA ASP A 97 16.47 13.61 9.61
C ASP A 97 15.24 14.26 10.26
N GLN A 98 14.10 13.55 10.27
CA GLN A 98 12.82 13.98 10.82
C GLN A 98 12.20 12.89 11.72
N PRO A 99 12.68 12.75 12.97
CA PRO A 99 12.25 11.71 13.87
C PRO A 99 10.73 11.66 14.08
N VAL A 100 10.22 10.44 14.23
CA VAL A 100 8.84 10.17 14.63
C VAL A 100 8.81 8.97 15.55
N ASP A 101 8.14 9.12 16.69
CA ASP A 101 7.98 8.02 17.64
C ASP A 101 6.94 7.01 17.13
N GLU A 102 5.80 7.50 16.64
CA GLU A 102 4.71 6.69 16.10
C GLU A 102 3.99 7.39 14.92
N GLY A 103 3.59 6.62 13.90
CA GLY A 103 2.81 7.11 12.76
C GLY A 103 3.54 7.07 11.42
N LEU A 104 3.10 7.89 10.46
CA LEU A 104 3.69 7.96 9.13
C LEU A 104 5.11 8.56 9.17
N ILE A 105 6.07 7.89 8.53
CA ILE A 105 7.44 8.42 8.36
C ILE A 105 7.49 9.34 7.13
N CYS A 106 7.10 8.80 5.98
CA CYS A 106 7.11 9.49 4.69
C CYS A 106 6.23 8.76 3.68
N ILE A 107 5.90 9.43 2.59
CA ILE A 107 5.27 8.84 1.42
C ILE A 107 6.28 8.87 0.27
N LEU A 108 6.42 7.75 -0.42
CA LEU A 108 7.32 7.62 -1.57
C LEU A 108 6.49 7.41 -2.84
N SER A 109 6.70 8.26 -3.83
CA SER A 109 6.16 8.11 -5.19
C SER A 109 7.27 7.61 -6.10
N VAL A 110 6.98 6.62 -6.95
CA VAL A 110 7.97 6.04 -7.87
C VAL A 110 7.27 5.47 -9.09
N VAL A 111 7.94 5.50 -10.24
CA VAL A 111 7.49 4.80 -11.44
C VAL A 111 8.06 3.39 -11.44
N GLU A 112 7.18 2.39 -11.48
CA GLU A 112 7.54 0.97 -11.58
C GLU A 112 7.00 0.36 -12.88
N TYR A 113 7.61 -0.75 -13.30
CA TYR A 113 7.09 -1.54 -14.41
C TYR A 113 5.70 -2.06 -14.05
N CYS A 114 4.70 -1.61 -14.80
CA CYS A 114 3.32 -2.05 -14.67
C CYS A 114 2.83 -2.60 -16.00
N GLN A 115 2.25 -3.80 -15.97
CA GLN A 115 1.58 -4.38 -17.11
C GLN A 115 0.12 -3.93 -17.11
N THR A 116 -0.27 -3.15 -18.12
CA THR A 116 -1.67 -2.77 -18.32
C THR A 116 -2.50 -3.99 -18.75
N LEU A 117 -3.81 -3.94 -18.52
CA LEU A 117 -4.74 -4.93 -19.07
C LEU A 117 -4.75 -4.76 -20.59
N GLN A 118 -4.17 -5.72 -21.32
CA GLN A 118 -4.24 -5.80 -22.77
C GLN A 118 -5.41 -6.71 -23.17
N PRO A 119 -6.16 -6.37 -24.24
CA PRO A 119 -7.18 -7.24 -24.80
C PRO A 119 -6.60 -8.54 -25.36
#